data_AF-A0A842N1K3-F1
#
_entry.id   AF-A0A842N1K3-F1
#
_cell.length_a   1.000
_cell.length_b   1.000
_cell.length_c   1.000
_cell.angle_alpha   90.00
_cell.angle_beta   90.00
_cell.angle_gamma   90.00
#
_symmetry.space_group_name_H-M   'P 1'
#
loop_
_entity.id
_entity.type
_entity.pdbx_description
1 polymer ?
#
loop_
_entity_poly.entity_id
_entity_poly.type
_entity_poly.pdbx_seq_one_letter_code
_entity_poly.pdbx_strand_id
1 'polypeptide(L)'
;MVITNTQNRCMRCYEPITNPVCIKCHLEEIRFFLTDFEVNPSIINNILHDVRSYVREEGLHTDVCVLCGKENLSFCSYCFFMVAARVIKRHLGKGEVLSSFLEIFNYQFGHDEYVL
;
A
#
# COMPACT_ATOMS: atom_id res chain seq x y z
N MET A 1 12.02 -34.83 2.38
CA MET A 1 11.10 -33.98 3.15
C MET A 1 11.00 -32.66 2.42
N VAL A 2 9.93 -32.43 1.65
CA VAL A 2 9.74 -31.16 0.94
C VAL A 2 9.21 -30.17 1.97
N ILE A 3 10.03 -29.20 2.36
CA ILE A 3 9.57 -28.07 3.18
C ILE A 3 8.71 -27.23 2.23
N THR A 4 7.40 -27.43 2.25
CA THR A 4 6.47 -26.59 1.49
C THR A 4 6.44 -25.22 2.16
N ASN A 5 7.07 -24.25 1.49
CA ASN A 5 7.18 -22.85 1.86
C ASN A 5 5.79 -22.22 2.05
N THR A 6 5.36 -22.05 3.31
CA THR A 6 4.05 -21.49 3.68
C THR A 6 4.09 -19.99 3.99
N GLN A 7 5.18 -19.26 3.70
CA GLN A 7 5.41 -17.92 4.27
C GLN A 7 5.19 -16.73 3.33
N ASN A 8 4.62 -16.90 2.14
CA ASN A 8 4.41 -15.79 1.18
C ASN A 8 2.95 -15.33 1.08
N ARG A 9 2.26 -15.14 2.22
CA ARG A 9 0.85 -14.69 2.26
C ARG A 9 0.71 -13.34 2.93
N CYS A 10 -0.11 -12.44 2.38
CA CYS A 10 -0.38 -11.16 3.02
C CYS A 10 -0.95 -11.35 4.43
N MET A 11 -0.39 -10.67 5.43
CA MET A 11 -0.85 -10.76 6.82
C MET A 11 -2.28 -10.25 7.03
N ARG A 12 -2.83 -9.48 6.07
CA ARG A 12 -4.16 -8.88 6.16
C ARG A 12 -5.26 -9.72 5.50
N CYS A 13 -5.04 -10.15 4.26
CA CYS A 13 -6.05 -10.91 3.51
C CYS A 13 -5.71 -12.39 3.38
N TYR A 14 -4.53 -12.83 3.82
CA TYR A 14 -4.00 -14.19 3.70
C TYR A 14 -3.84 -14.71 2.26
N GLU A 15 -4.04 -13.85 1.26
CA GLU A 15 -3.78 -14.16 -0.14
C GLU A 15 -2.28 -14.25 -0.44
N PRO A 16 -1.86 -15.10 -1.39
CA PRO A 16 -0.47 -15.17 -1.83
C PRO A 16 0.05 -13.82 -2.34
N ILE A 17 1.27 -13.46 -1.95
CA ILE A 17 1.99 -12.32 -2.51
C ILE A 17 2.79 -12.81 -3.72
N THR A 18 2.31 -12.52 -4.93
CA THR A 18 2.99 -12.93 -6.17
C THR A 18 4.00 -11.91 -6.68
N ASN A 19 3.84 -10.64 -6.30
CA ASN A 19 4.71 -9.53 -6.70
C ASN A 19 5.13 -8.75 -5.44
N PRO A 20 6.17 -9.19 -4.73
CA PRO A 20 6.54 -8.59 -3.46
C PRO A 20 7.15 -7.20 -3.65
N VAL A 21 6.42 -6.13 -3.28
CA VAL A 21 6.95 -4.77 -3.12
C VAL A 21 6.91 -4.33 -1.65
N CYS A 22 8.05 -3.93 -1.07
CA CYS A 22 8.11 -3.53 0.34
C CYS A 22 7.37 -2.21 0.60
N ILE A 23 7.01 -2.00 1.87
CA ILE A 23 6.34 -0.80 2.36
C ILE A 23 7.09 0.47 1.95
N LYS A 24 8.43 0.47 2.04
CA LYS A 24 9.23 1.64 1.67
C LYS A 24 9.04 2.01 0.20
N CYS A 25 9.10 1.05 -0.71
CA CYS A 25 8.92 1.30 -2.14
C CYS A 25 7.51 1.82 -2.45
N HIS A 26 6.48 1.22 -1.87
CA HIS A 26 5.12 1.72 -2.07
C HIS A 26 4.87 3.10 -1.44
N LEU A 27 5.54 3.46 -0.33
CA LEU A 27 5.47 4.82 0.22
C LEU A 27 6.10 5.85 -0.74
N GLU A 28 7.13 5.48 -1.50
CA GLU A 28 7.68 6.34 -2.54
C GLU A 28 6.69 6.50 -3.71
N GLU A 29 6.01 5.43 -4.13
CA GLU A 29 4.95 5.52 -5.15
C GLU A 29 3.83 6.47 -4.73
N ILE A 30 3.37 6.40 -3.47
CA ILE A 30 2.39 7.37 -2.93
C ILE A 30 2.97 8.79 -2.95
N ARG A 31 4.24 8.97 -2.57
CA ARG A 31 4.85 10.31 -2.56
C ARG A 31 4.86 10.90 -3.97
N PHE A 32 5.30 10.14 -4.97
CA PHE A 32 5.34 10.59 -6.36
C PHE A 32 3.93 10.95 -6.84
N PHE A 33 2.96 10.06 -6.63
CA PHE A 33 1.56 10.31 -6.97
C PHE A 33 1.04 11.63 -6.36
N LEU A 34 1.22 11.85 -5.06
CA LEU A 34 0.72 13.06 -4.40
C LEU A 34 1.49 14.33 -4.83
N THR A 35 2.76 14.19 -5.19
CA THR A 35 3.58 15.30 -5.70
C THR A 35 3.11 15.71 -7.09
N ASP A 36 2.75 14.76 -7.96
CA ASP A 36 2.21 15.04 -9.30
C ASP A 36 0.85 15.75 -9.23
N PHE A 37 0.10 15.55 -8.14
CA PHE A 37 -1.14 16.29 -7.81
C PHE A 37 -0.90 17.61 -7.06
N GLU A 38 0.35 18.07 -6.96
CA GLU A 38 0.74 19.32 -6.28
C GLU A 38 0.24 19.42 -4.82
N VAL A 39 0.06 18.28 -4.13
CA VAL A 39 -0.37 18.27 -2.73
C VAL A 39 0.70 18.91 -1.85
N ASN A 40 0.28 19.72 -0.89
CA ASN A 40 1.21 20.41 0.01
C ASN A 40 2.19 19.40 0.67
N PRO A 41 3.52 19.64 0.64
CA PRO A 41 4.51 18.69 1.18
C PRO A 41 4.31 18.32 2.65
N SER A 42 3.79 19.23 3.48
CA SER A 42 3.46 18.92 4.89
C SER A 42 2.33 17.91 4.99
N ILE A 43 1.31 18.02 4.14
CA ILE A 43 0.20 17.05 4.08
C ILE A 43 0.70 15.72 3.54
N ILE A 44 1.56 15.71 2.51
CA ILE A 44 2.19 14.48 1.99
C ILE A 44 2.92 13.76 3.12
N ASN A 45 3.75 14.47 3.90
CA ASN A 45 4.47 13.86 5.02
C ASN A 45 3.53 13.27 6.08
N ASN A 46 2.43 13.95 6.39
CA ASN A 46 1.41 13.43 7.32
C ASN A 46 0.73 12.16 6.76
N ILE A 47 0.38 12.15 5.48
CA ILE A 47 -0.20 10.97 4.81
C ILE A 47 0.79 9.80 4.86
N LEU A 48 2.05 10.01 4.47
CA LEU A 48 3.07 8.96 4.45
C LEU A 48 3.35 8.41 5.85
N HIS A 49 3.39 9.28 6.86
CA HIS A 49 3.52 8.89 8.25
C HIS A 49 2.34 7.99 8.68
N ASP A 50 1.11 8.42 8.42
CA ASP A 50 -0.09 7.69 8.81
C ASP A 50 -0.20 6.35 8.08
N VAL A 51 0.03 6.31 6.76
CA VAL A 51 0.09 5.05 6.01
C VAL A 51 1.11 4.11 6.63
N ARG A 52 2.35 4.59 6.85
CA ARG A 52 3.40 3.79 7.47
C ARG A 52 2.98 3.23 8.81
N SER A 53 2.31 4.01 9.66
CA SER A 53 1.85 3.58 10.98
C SER A 53 0.80 2.47 10.90
N TYR A 54 -0.09 2.49 9.91
CA TYR A 54 -1.12 1.47 9.72
C TYR A 54 -0.59 0.15 9.16
N VAL A 55 0.53 0.20 8.43
CA VAL A 55 1.18 -0.99 7.86
C VAL A 55 2.40 -1.42 8.67
N ARG A 56 2.59 -0.86 9.87
CA ARG A 56 3.76 -1.10 10.70
C ARG A 56 3.65 -2.44 11.42
N GLU A 57 3.83 -3.51 10.66
CA GLU A 57 4.13 -4.84 11.19
C GLU A 57 5.26 -5.45 10.35
N GLU A 58 6.34 -5.84 11.01
CA GLU A 58 7.44 -6.57 10.38
C GLU A 58 6.93 -7.98 10.07
N GLY A 59 6.75 -8.27 8.79
CA GLY A 59 6.39 -9.61 8.35
C GLY A 59 7.60 -10.53 8.39
N LEU A 60 7.41 -11.74 8.87
CA LEU A 60 8.39 -12.85 8.82
C LEU A 60 8.51 -13.46 7.41
N HIS A 61 8.24 -12.70 6.34
CA HIS A 61 8.36 -13.23 4.98
C HIS A 61 9.82 -13.41 4.63
N THR A 62 10.10 -14.47 3.87
CA THR A 62 11.44 -14.75 3.33
C THR A 62 11.70 -14.07 1.98
N ASP A 63 10.63 -13.63 1.30
CA ASP A 63 10.73 -12.99 0.00
C ASP A 63 11.19 -11.54 0.13
N VAL A 64 12.14 -11.17 -0.72
CA VAL A 64 12.67 -9.81 -0.82
C VAL A 64 11.87 -8.98 -1.82
N CYS A 65 11.80 -7.67 -1.56
CA CYS A 65 11.20 -6.70 -2.48
C CYS A 65 11.82 -6.79 -3.90
N VAL A 66 10.99 -6.96 -4.93
CA VAL A 66 11.44 -7.01 -6.34
C VAL A 66 12.02 -5.69 -6.85
N LEU A 67 11.69 -4.56 -6.21
CA LEU A 67 12.18 -3.24 -6.61
C LEU A 67 13.52 -2.88 -5.97
N CYS A 68 13.71 -3.17 -4.69
CA CYS A 68 14.91 -2.72 -3.95
C CYS A 68 15.82 -3.85 -3.47
N GLY A 69 15.34 -5.10 -3.42
CA GLY A 69 16.09 -6.28 -2.99
C GLY A 69 16.52 -6.28 -1.51
N LYS A 70 15.99 -5.39 -0.67
CA LYS A 70 16.54 -5.12 0.69
C LYS A 70 15.63 -5.47 1.86
N GLU A 71 14.32 -5.51 1.66
CA GLU A 71 13.33 -5.62 2.75
C GLU A 71 12.34 -6.76 2.49
N ASN A 72 11.95 -7.44 3.58
CA ASN A 72 10.89 -8.44 3.61
C ASN A 72 9.51 -7.77 3.69
N LEU A 73 8.45 -8.54 3.44
CA LEU A 73 7.10 -8.04 3.28
C LEU A 73 6.14 -8.57 4.34
N SER A 74 5.10 -7.80 4.63
CA SER A 74 3.96 -8.20 5.46
C SER A 74 2.62 -8.03 4.74
N PHE A 75 2.57 -7.20 3.70
CA PHE A 75 1.34 -6.83 3.00
C PHE A 75 1.47 -7.04 1.49
N CYS A 76 0.38 -7.50 0.85
CA CYS A 76 0.26 -7.40 -0.60
C CYS A 76 -0.03 -5.93 -0.98
N SER A 77 0.30 -5.57 -2.22
CA SER A 77 0.07 -4.22 -2.75
C SER A 77 -1.39 -3.80 -2.64
N TYR A 78 -2.33 -4.73 -2.86
CA TYR A 78 -3.76 -4.47 -2.67
C TYR A 78 -4.08 -3.94 -1.26
N CYS A 79 -3.69 -4.69 -0.23
CA CYS A 79 -3.94 -4.29 1.16
C CYS A 79 -3.18 -3.01 1.53
N PHE A 80 -2.00 -2.80 0.98
CA PHE A 80 -1.23 -1.58 1.21
C PHE A 80 -1.95 -0.34 0.66
N PHE A 81 -2.33 -0.33 -0.61
CA PHE A 81 -2.96 0.86 -1.19
C PHE A 81 -4.40 1.06 -0.71
N MET A 82 -5.08 0.00 -0.27
CA MET A 82 -6.36 0.15 0.45
C MET A 82 -6.21 0.97 1.74
N VAL A 83 -5.11 0.79 2.47
CA VAL A 83 -4.78 1.65 3.63
C VAL A 83 -4.48 3.07 3.14
N ALA A 84 -3.68 3.21 2.08
CA ALA A 84 -3.33 4.51 1.52
C ALA A 84 -4.56 5.32 1.09
N ALA A 85 -5.50 4.73 0.36
CA ALA A 85 -6.74 5.39 -0.06
C ALA A 85 -7.55 5.92 1.12
N ARG A 86 -7.65 5.15 2.22
CA ARG A 86 -8.36 5.57 3.44
C ARG A 86 -7.66 6.74 4.13
N VAL A 87 -6.33 6.74 4.17
CA VAL A 87 -5.54 7.84 4.74
C VAL A 87 -5.64 9.09 3.86
N ILE A 88 -5.47 8.95 2.53
CA ILE A 88 -5.62 10.05 1.56
C ILE A 88 -7.00 10.70 1.72
N LYS A 89 -8.08 9.91 1.74
CA LYS A 89 -9.44 10.41 1.98
C LYS A 89 -9.57 11.18 3.29
N ARG A 90 -8.92 10.73 4.37
CA ARG A 90 -8.98 11.40 5.67
C ARG A 90 -8.32 12.79 5.63
N HIS A 91 -7.21 12.91 4.90
CA HIS A 91 -6.44 14.16 4.81
C HIS A 91 -6.95 15.12 3.74
N LEU A 92 -7.44 14.60 2.61
CA LEU A 92 -7.80 15.40 1.42
C LEU A 92 -9.30 15.36 1.08
N GLY A 93 -10.10 14.53 1.77
CA GLY A 93 -11.52 14.37 1.49
C GLY A 93 -11.83 13.53 0.24
N LYS A 94 -13.09 13.61 -0.21
CA LYS A 94 -13.49 13.08 -1.52
C LYS A 94 -13.18 14.15 -2.57
N GLY A 95 -12.36 13.83 -3.56
CA GLY A 95 -11.93 14.78 -4.58
C GLY A 95 -11.09 14.10 -5.66
N GLU A 96 -10.61 14.87 -6.61
CA GLU A 96 -9.86 14.39 -7.78
C GLU A 96 -8.68 13.50 -7.39
N VAL A 97 -7.89 13.91 -6.39
CA VAL A 97 -6.75 13.12 -5.90
C VAL A 97 -7.17 11.71 -5.46
N LEU A 98 -8.27 11.57 -4.72
CA LEU A 98 -8.77 10.27 -4.28
C LEU A 98 -9.35 9.46 -5.44
N SER A 99 -10.13 10.10 -6.32
CA SER A 99 -10.73 9.43 -7.48
C SER A 99 -9.65 8.87 -8.42
N SER A 100 -8.64 9.67 -8.74
CA SER A 100 -7.50 9.28 -9.57
C SER A 100 -6.66 8.20 -8.90
N PHE A 101 -6.46 8.28 -7.58
CA PHE A 101 -5.77 7.21 -6.83
C PHE A 101 -6.52 5.87 -6.95
N LEU A 102 -7.84 5.88 -6.74
CA LEU A 102 -8.66 4.67 -6.85
C LEU A 102 -8.70 4.12 -8.28
N GLU A 103 -8.63 4.98 -9.29
CA GLU A 103 -8.57 4.57 -10.70
C GLU A 103 -7.23 3.91 -11.04
N ILE A 104 -6.12 4.59 -10.76
CA ILE A 104 -4.76 4.12 -11.10
C ILE A 104 -4.47 2.77 -10.46
N PHE A 105 -4.87 2.59 -9.21
CA PHE A 105 -4.66 1.34 -8.49
C PHE A 105 -5.87 0.38 -8.60
N ASN A 106 -6.80 0.64 -9.54
CA ASN A 106 -7.93 -0.20 -9.94
C ASN A 106 -8.88 -0.63 -8.79
N TYR A 107 -9.08 0.23 -7.79
CA TYR A 107 -9.98 -0.02 -6.67
C TYR A 107 -11.44 0.33 -6.93
N GLN A 108 -11.75 1.04 -8.02
CA GLN A 108 -13.13 1.36 -8.38
C GLN A 108 -13.99 0.12 -8.71
N PHE A 109 -13.36 -1.02 -9.01
CA PHE A 109 -14.05 -2.24 -9.48
C PHE A 109 -14.09 -3.38 -8.45
N GLY A 110 -13.42 -3.24 -7.31
CA GLY A 110 -13.32 -4.30 -6.31
C GLY A 110 -14.20 -4.02 -5.11
N HIS A 111 -15.39 -4.63 -5.04
CA HIS A 111 -16.28 -4.72 -3.86
C HIS A 111 -17.04 -3.47 -3.38
N ASP A 112 -18.36 -3.63 -3.28
CA ASP A 112 -19.37 -2.68 -2.76
C ASP A 112 -19.13 -2.22 -1.31
N GLU A 113 -18.17 -2.79 -0.59
CA GLU A 113 -17.78 -2.38 0.77
C GLU A 113 -16.96 -1.08 0.81
N TYR A 114 -16.57 -0.54 -0.34
CA TYR A 114 -15.82 0.72 -0.44
C TYR A 114 -16.70 1.92 -0.74
N VAL A 115 -17.78 2.06 0.03
CA VAL A 115 -18.34 3.39 0.29
C VAL A 115 -17.34 4.17 1.15
N LEU A 116 -16.27 4.64 0.49
CA LEU A 116 -15.49 5.78 0.91
C LEU A 116 -16.39 7.02 0.69
#